data_AF-A0A286GK38-F1
#
_entry.id   AF-A0A286GK38-F1
#
_cell.length_a   1.000
_cell.length_b   1.000
_cell.length_c   1.000
_cell.angle_alpha   90.00
_cell.angle_beta   90.00
_cell.angle_gamma   90.00
#
_symmetry.space_group_name_H-M   'P 1'
#
loop_
_entity.id
_entity.type
_entity.pdbx_description
1 polymer ?
#
loop_
_entity_poly.entity_id
_entity_poly.type
_entity_poly.pdbx_seq_one_letter_code
_entity_poly.pdbx_strand_id
1 'polypeptide(L)' 'MVSDTTISVTLTADLAERLAALARDDGRSVESCLQEAVSDYVTSREDFAEAVAALDEPQPERPFLRVVGE' A
#
# COMPACT_ATOMS: atom_id res chain seq x y z
N MET A 1 -4.77 4.73 23.28
CA MET A 1 -5.24 6.09 22.92
C MET A 1 -4.87 6.28 21.46
N VAL A 2 -5.84 6.36 20.56
CA VAL A 2 -5.57 6.71 19.16
C VAL A 2 -5.45 8.24 19.15
N SER A 3 -4.29 8.76 18.79
CA SER A 3 -4.07 10.21 18.69
C SER A 3 -4.57 10.67 17.33
N ASP A 4 -5.74 11.32 17.31
CA ASP A 4 -6.24 11.98 16.10
C ASP A 4 -5.27 13.07 15.66
N THR A 5 -4.78 12.98 14.42
CA THR A 5 -3.85 13.93 13.81
C THR A 5 -4.47 14.45 12.51
N THR A 6 -4.70 15.76 12.44
CA THR A 6 -5.22 16.41 11.24
C THR A 6 -4.09 16.87 10.32
N ILE A 7 -4.21 16.57 9.03
CA ILE A 7 -3.30 17.03 7.98
C ILE A 7 -4.07 17.84 6.93
N SER A 8 -3.44 18.89 6.41
CA SER A 8 -3.98 19.70 5.30
C SER A 8 -3.22 19.35 4.02
N VAL A 9 -3.95 19.03 2.95
CA VAL A 9 -3.37 18.66 1.66
C VAL A 9 -3.96 19.57 0.57
N THR A 10 -3.11 20.05 -0.32
CA THR A 10 -3.52 20.82 -1.50
C THR A 10 -3.48 19.91 -2.72
N LEU A 11 -4.63 19.80 -3.41
CA LEU A 11 -4.75 19.06 -4.67
C LEU A 11 -4.76 20.03 -5.84
N THR A 12 -4.34 19.54 -7.02
CA THR A 12 -4.60 20.25 -8.27
C THR A 12 -6.10 20.25 -8.56
N ALA A 13 -6.58 21.25 -9.32
CA ALA A 13 -8.00 21.36 -9.66
C ALA A 13 -8.53 20.10 -10.36
N ASP A 14 -7.77 19.58 -11.35
CA ASP A 14 -8.09 18.33 -12.06
C ASP A 14 -8.27 17.14 -11.11
N LEU A 15 -7.31 16.96 -10.20
CA LEU A 15 -7.33 15.82 -9.28
C LEU A 15 -8.48 15.94 -8.28
N ALA A 16 -8.75 17.14 -7.77
CA ALA A 16 -9.86 17.40 -6.86
C ALA A 16 -11.21 17.12 -7.53
N GLU A 17 -11.39 17.53 -8.80
CA GLU A 17 -12.61 17.28 -9.56
C GLU A 17 -12.83 15.78 -9.81
N ARG A 18 -11.78 15.08 -10.24
CA ARG A 18 -11.84 13.63 -10.48
C ARG A 18 -12.14 12.84 -9.20
N LEU A 19 -11.51 13.22 -8.09
CA LEU A 19 -11.77 12.60 -6.80
C LEU A 19 -13.21 12.85 -6.32
N ALA A 20 -13.71 14.07 -6.49
CA ALA A 20 -15.09 14.40 -6.13
C ALA A 20 -16.12 13.66 -7.00
N ALA A 21 -15.82 13.42 -8.28
CA ALA A 21 -16.66 12.61 -9.15
C ALA A 21 -16.71 11.15 -8.68
N LEU A 22 -15.55 10.52 -8.45
CA LEU A 22 -15.47 9.14 -7.96
C LEU A 22 -16.19 8.97 -6.61
N ALA A 23 -15.94 9.87 -5.66
CA ALA A 23 -16.60 9.84 -4.37
C ALA A 23 -18.13 9.91 -4.49
N ARG A 24 -18.64 10.75 -5.42
CA ARG A 24 -20.08 10.86 -5.67
C ARG A 24 -20.66 9.59 -6.28
N ASP A 25 -19.97 9.01 -7.26
CA ASP A 25 -20.41 7.80 -7.94
C ASP A 25 -20.48 6.60 -6.98
N ASP A 26 -19.54 6.54 -6.03
CA ASP A 26 -19.48 5.51 -4.99
C ASP A 26 -20.39 5.79 -3.77
N GLY A 27 -21.04 6.96 -3.73
CA GLY A 27 -21.87 7.38 -2.58
C GLY A 27 -21.06 7.65 -1.30
N ARG A 28 -19.79 8.03 -1.42
CA ARG A 28 -18.84 8.25 -0.33
C ARG A 28 -18.44 9.73 -0.22
N SER A 29 -17.81 10.09 0.89
CA SER A 29 -17.18 11.41 1.05
C SER A 29 -15.76 11.41 0.48
N VAL A 30 -15.33 12.58 -0.02
CA VAL A 30 -13.95 12.82 -0.47
C VAL A 30 -12.94 12.51 0.65
N GLU A 31 -13.28 12.86 1.89
CA GLU A 31 -12.45 12.56 3.06
C GLU A 31 -12.24 11.06 3.27
N SER A 32 -13.29 10.25 3.12
CA SER A 32 -13.18 8.80 3.25
C SER A 32 -12.29 8.21 2.15
N CYS A 33 -12.40 8.71 0.92
CA CYS A 33 -11.53 8.29 -0.19
C CYS A 33 -10.06 8.69 0.05
N LEU A 34 -9.80 9.88 0.61
CA LEU A 34 -8.44 10.31 0.95
C LEU A 34 -7.85 9.47 2.09
N GLN A 35 -8.65 9.15 3.11
CA GLN A 35 -8.21 8.29 4.21
C GLN A 35 -7.84 6.90 3.69
N GLU A 36 -8.67 6.31 2.83
CA GLU A 36 -8.40 5.01 2.21
C GLU A 36 -7.11 5.05 1.38
N ALA A 37 -6.95 6.05 0.51
CA ALA A 37 -5.75 6.17 -0.32
C ALA A 37 -4.46 6.33 0.51
N VAL A 38 -4.52 7.05 1.64
CA VAL A 38 -3.38 7.19 2.56
C VAL A 38 -3.10 5.86 3.27
N SER A 39 -4.13 5.16 3.75
CA SER A 39 -4.00 3.85 4.37
C SER A 39 -3.37 2.84 3.40
N ASP A 40 -3.87 2.75 2.17
CA ASP A 40 -3.36 1.85 1.14
C ASP A 40 -1.89 2.13 0.82
N TYR A 41 -1.51 3.41 0.72
CA TYR A 41 -0.12 3.77 0.50
C TYR A 41 0.80 3.30 1.64
N VAL A 42 0.39 3.48 2.89
CA VAL A 42 1.18 3.07 4.05
C VAL A 42 1.33 1.55 4.08
N THR A 43 0.22 0.82 4.00
CA THR A 43 0.23 -0.66 4.01
C THR A 43 1.06 -1.21 2.85
N SER A 44 0.90 -0.68 1.64
CA SER A 44 1.70 -1.10 0.48
C SER A 44 3.20 -0.89 0.69
N ARG A 45 3.60 0.20 1.35
CA ARG A 45 5.01 0.48 1.65
C ARG A 45 5.57 -0.42 2.74
N GLU A 46 4.77 -0.76 3.75
CA GLU A 46 5.13 -1.70 4.82
C GLU A 46 5.30 -3.11 4.25
N ASP A 47 4.34 -3.59 3.48
CA ASP A 47 4.38 -4.89 2.81
C ASP A 47 5.60 -5.02 1.90
N PHE A 48 5.90 -3.97 1.13
CA PHE A 48 7.09 -3.93 0.28
C PHE A 48 8.38 -4.02 1.10
N ALA A 49 8.47 -3.28 2.21
CA ALA A 49 9.64 -3.30 3.06
C ALA A 49 9.85 -4.69 3.71
N GLU A 50 8.77 -5.33 4.16
CA GLU A 50 8.82 -6.69 4.71
C GLU A 50 9.25 -7.70 3.65
N ALA A 51 8.66 -7.63 2.44
CA ALA A 51 9.02 -8.52 1.33
C ALA A 51 10.50 -8.38 0.94
N VAL A 52 11.06 -7.17 0.96
CA VAL A 52 12.49 -6.95 0.69
C VAL A 52 13.35 -7.51 1.81
N ALA A 53 12.98 -7.30 3.08
CA ALA A 53 13.72 -7.85 4.22
C ALA A 53 13.78 -9.38 4.21
N ALA A 54 12.69 -10.05 3.81
CA ALA A 54 12.62 -11.50 3.68
C ALA A 54 13.52 -12.06 2.55
N LEU A 55 13.93 -11.22 1.58
CA LEU A 55 14.88 -11.61 0.53
C LEU A 55 16.34 -11.49 0.99
N ASP A 56 16.62 -10.62 1.95
CA ASP A 56 17.95 -10.45 2.55
C ASP A 56 18.25 -11.47 3.67
N GLU A 57 17.22 -12.14 4.20
CA GLU A 57 17.43 -13.28 5.09
C GLU A 57 18.10 -14.45 4.33
N PRO A 58 19.20 -15.01 4.84
CA PRO A 58 19.85 -16.16 4.21
C PRO A 58 18.86 -17.33 4.21
N GLN A 59 18.28 -17.60 3.04
CA GLN A 59 17.43 -18.76 2.82
C GLN A 59 18.21 -20.01 3.25
N PRO A 60 17.65 -20.87 4.12
CA PRO A 60 18.29 -22.14 4.44
C PRO A 60 18.46 -22.92 3.12
N GLU A 61 19.69 -23.40 2.88
CA GLU A 61 20.08 -24.08 1.66
C GLU A 61 19.02 -25.13 1.28
N ARG A 62 18.27 -24.87 0.20
CA ARG A 62 17.34 -25.86 -0.33
C ARG A 62 18.20 -27.06 -0.75
N PRO A 63 17.97 -28.28 -0.21
CA PRO A 63 18.72 -29.45 -0.63
C PRO A 63 18.41 -29.69 -2.12
N PHE A 64 19.38 -29.40 -2.98
CA PHE A 64 19.29 -29.74 -4.39
C PHE A 64 19.37 -31.27 -4.51
N LEU A 65 18.27 -31.90 -4.95
CA LEU A 65 18.28 -33.31 -5.35
C LEU A 65 19.12 -33.44 -6.62
N ARG A 66 20.37 -33.87 -6.46
CA ARG A 66 21.23 -34.28 -7.58
C ARG A 66 20.71 -35.62 -8.10
N VAL A 67 19.92 -35.59 -9.18
CA VAL A 67 19.60 -36.80 -9.95
C VAL A 67 20.88 -37.27 -10.62
N VAL A 68 21.45 -38.36 -10.12
CA VAL A 68 22.55 -39.07 -10.79
C VAL A 68 21.89 -39.99 -11.81
N GLY A 69 22.02 -39.68 -13.10
CA GLY A 69 21.55 -40.53 -14.19
C GLY A 69 22.35 -41.82 -14.29
N GLU A 70 21.65 -42.92 -14.59
CA GLU A 70 22.15 -44.30 -14.76
C GLU A 70 23.13 -44.47 -15.92
#